data_AF-A0A257VWM5-F1
#
_entry.id   AF-A0A257VWM5-F1
#
_cell.length_a   1.000
_cell.length_b   1.000
_cell.length_c   1.000
_cell.angle_alpha   90.00
_cell.angle_beta   90.00
_cell.angle_gamma   90.00
#
_symmetry.space_group_name_H-M   'P 1'
#
loop_
_entity.id
_entity.type
_entity.pdbx_description
1 polymer ?
#
loop_
_entity_poly.entity_id
_entity_poly.type
_entity_poly.pdbx_seq_one_letter_code
_entity_poly.pdbx_strand_id
1 'polypeptide(L)'
;MTDIEKLLTKCKLYVALYGDTDANGKIVVEFITKAEDAILARVDFVDSETDLVAHQGILRKLARRGVRKPRTKLFTTNYDLAFEYAARLQRFVVIDGFSHAAPPVYDRSHFGLDIVRRDNAKDAPDYLDSVVQLFKLHGSIDWRRTATEIIRARGSEGQPVLIYPRDSKYQEAFEPPYLDMMSAFQTALREPDTTLLVAGFSFNDSHLAQPVLAALESNMSFRLVVCDPVFVDQALIDTDPLKVESDATKNEFHRKLIRLVQTGDERVMLLNGRFEDIALALPDLVAETERERHAMRVKALRDVTSGAAGAKP
;
A
#
# COMPACT_ATOMS: atom_id res chain seq x y z
N MET A 1 0.16 -29.02 -5.92
CA MET A 1 0.10 -28.05 -4.81
C MET A 1 0.28 -26.67 -5.43
N THR A 2 -0.79 -25.92 -5.65
CA THR A 2 -0.78 -24.61 -6.34
C THR A 2 -0.88 -23.42 -5.39
N ASP A 3 -0.89 -23.67 -4.08
CA ASP A 3 -1.12 -22.65 -3.05
C ASP A 3 0.09 -22.56 -2.11
N ILE A 4 0.90 -21.52 -2.31
CA ILE A 4 2.10 -21.25 -1.53
C ILE A 4 1.78 -20.89 -0.07
N GLU A 5 0.64 -20.24 0.19
CA GLU A 5 0.23 -19.84 1.54
C GLU A 5 -0.06 -21.07 2.40
N LYS A 6 -0.81 -22.03 1.84
CA LYS A 6 -1.07 -23.32 2.49
C LYS A 6 0.20 -24.13 2.72
N LEU A 7 1.14 -24.09 1.78
CA LEU A 7 2.43 -24.78 1.92
C LEU A 7 3.25 -24.19 3.08
N LEU A 8 3.47 -22.87 3.08
CA LEU A 8 4.23 -22.19 4.14
C LEU A 8 3.58 -22.35 5.51
N THR A 9 2.25 -22.34 5.57
CA THR A 9 1.49 -22.61 6.81
C THR A 9 1.78 -24.01 7.35
N LYS A 10 1.71 -25.04 6.50
CA LYS A 10 2.03 -26.41 6.89
C LYS A 10 3.48 -26.56 7.34
N CYS A 11 4.41 -25.92 6.65
CA CYS A 11 5.83 -25.92 7.01
C CYS A 11 6.06 -25.32 8.41
N LYS A 12 5.48 -24.15 8.73
CA LYS A 12 5.62 -23.54 10.06
C LYS A 12 4.97 -24.38 11.16
N LEU A 13 3.78 -24.94 10.91
CA LEU A 13 3.12 -25.84 11.86
C LEU A 13 3.98 -27.09 12.13
N TYR A 14 4.56 -27.67 11.09
CA TYR A 14 5.45 -28.81 11.22
C TYR A 14 6.69 -28.46 12.07
N VAL A 15 7.33 -27.32 11.82
CA VAL A 15 8.47 -26.86 12.63
C VAL A 15 8.07 -26.61 14.09
N ALA A 16 6.89 -26.02 14.33
CA ALA A 16 6.42 -25.75 15.70
C ALA A 16 6.15 -27.04 16.50
N LEU A 17 5.74 -28.13 15.84
CA LEU A 17 5.42 -29.41 16.48
C LEU A 17 6.60 -30.38 16.53
N TYR A 18 7.47 -30.36 15.52
CA TYR A 18 8.47 -31.40 15.28
C TYR A 18 9.89 -30.86 15.03
N GLY A 19 10.11 -29.54 15.13
CA GLY A 19 11.37 -28.89 14.78
C GLY A 19 12.60 -29.46 15.50
N ASP A 20 12.45 -29.80 16.78
CA ASP A 20 13.54 -30.32 17.63
C ASP A 20 13.55 -31.85 17.74
N THR A 21 12.50 -32.54 17.28
CA THR A 21 12.30 -33.98 17.49
C THR A 21 12.42 -34.81 16.22
N ASP A 22 12.20 -34.22 15.05
CA ASP A 22 12.30 -34.88 13.74
C ASP A 22 13.55 -34.42 12.98
N ALA A 23 14.26 -35.36 12.36
CA ALA A 23 15.44 -35.08 11.54
C ALA A 23 15.12 -34.12 10.36
N ASN A 24 13.88 -34.11 9.89
CA ASN A 24 13.42 -33.22 8.82
C ASN A 24 13.11 -31.80 9.33
N GLY A 25 13.04 -31.57 10.64
CA GLY A 25 12.77 -30.24 11.22
C GLY A 25 13.71 -29.17 10.68
N LYS A 26 15.03 -29.46 10.66
CA LYS A 26 16.06 -28.56 10.10
C LYS A 26 15.86 -28.26 8.61
N ILE A 27 15.50 -29.28 7.82
CA ILE A 27 15.27 -29.12 6.38
C ILE A 27 14.09 -28.17 6.12
N VAL A 28 13.00 -28.32 6.89
CA VAL A 28 11.82 -27.47 6.75
C VAL A 28 12.13 -26.03 7.19
N VAL A 29 12.93 -25.83 8.24
CA VAL A 29 13.42 -24.49 8.64
C VAL A 29 14.22 -23.84 7.51
N GLU A 30 15.19 -24.55 6.94
CA GLU A 30 15.99 -24.04 5.82
C GLU A 30 15.14 -23.71 4.58
N PHE A 31 14.13 -24.53 4.28
CA PHE A 31 13.20 -24.27 3.20
C PHE A 31 12.40 -22.98 3.43
N ILE A 32 11.88 -22.78 4.65
CA ILE A 32 11.13 -21.57 5.02
C ILE A 32 12.02 -20.34 4.85
N THR A 33 13.25 -20.35 5.38
CA THR A 33 14.18 -19.23 5.25
C THR A 33 14.46 -18.90 3.79
N LYS A 34 14.76 -19.91 2.96
CA LYS A 34 14.97 -19.71 1.52
C LYS A 34 13.73 -19.14 0.80
N ALA A 35 12.54 -19.58 1.20
CA ALA A 35 11.30 -19.07 0.62
C ALA A 35 11.03 -17.61 1.02
N GLU A 36 11.23 -17.28 2.31
CA GLU A 36 11.11 -15.92 2.83
C GLU A 36 12.13 -14.98 2.14
N ASP A 37 13.39 -15.40 1.99
CA ASP A 37 14.43 -14.65 1.25
C ASP A 37 14.07 -14.44 -0.22
N ALA A 38 13.55 -15.47 -0.90
CA ALA A 38 13.13 -15.38 -2.29
C ALA A 38 11.94 -14.42 -2.47
N ILE A 39 10.99 -14.41 -1.52
CA ILE A 39 9.87 -13.46 -1.51
C ILE A 39 10.41 -12.03 -1.34
N LEU A 40 11.28 -11.80 -0.35
CA LEU A 40 11.88 -10.49 -0.09
C LEU A 40 12.63 -9.96 -1.32
N ALA A 41 13.45 -10.79 -1.96
CA ALA A 41 14.18 -10.42 -3.17
C ALA A 41 13.24 -10.09 -4.33
N ARG A 42 12.09 -10.76 -4.44
CA ARG A 42 11.12 -10.54 -5.53
C ARG A 42 10.33 -9.24 -5.37
N VAL A 43 10.08 -8.83 -4.13
CA VAL A 43 9.30 -7.61 -3.82
C VAL A 43 10.19 -6.39 -3.61
N ASP A 44 11.50 -6.57 -3.44
CA ASP A 44 12.48 -5.49 -3.45
C ASP A 44 12.92 -5.12 -4.88
N PHE A 45 11.97 -4.69 -5.70
CA PHE A 45 12.21 -4.33 -7.11
C PHE A 45 12.33 -2.82 -7.37
N VAL A 46 12.06 -1.98 -6.36
CA VAL A 46 11.96 -0.52 -6.53
C VAL A 46 13.33 0.14 -6.35
N ASP A 47 13.80 0.81 -7.39
CA ASP A 47 15.06 1.54 -7.45
C ASP A 47 14.91 2.94 -8.08
N SER A 48 16.01 3.56 -8.55
CA SER A 48 15.99 4.87 -9.20
C SER A 48 15.41 4.86 -10.62
N GLU A 49 15.44 3.70 -11.29
CA GLU A 49 15.04 3.54 -12.69
C GLU A 49 13.63 2.97 -12.85
N THR A 50 13.05 2.49 -11.74
CA THR A 50 11.70 1.92 -11.71
C THR A 50 10.66 2.96 -12.12
N ASP A 51 9.86 2.64 -13.13
CA ASP A 51 8.75 3.49 -13.55
C ASP A 51 7.61 3.47 -12.52
N LEU A 52 7.35 4.63 -11.93
CA LEU A 52 6.32 4.84 -10.91
C LEU A 52 5.28 5.87 -11.35
N VAL A 53 5.06 6.06 -12.66
CA VAL A 53 4.11 7.06 -13.19
C VAL A 53 2.70 6.89 -12.62
N ALA A 54 2.19 5.66 -12.49
CA ALA A 54 0.86 5.43 -11.92
C ALA A 54 0.79 5.81 -10.43
N HIS A 55 1.77 5.41 -9.62
CA HIS A 55 1.86 5.75 -8.20
C HIS A 55 1.96 7.27 -7.98
N GLN A 56 2.78 7.93 -8.80
CA GLN A 56 2.92 9.38 -8.86
C GLN A 56 1.59 10.06 -9.27
N GLY A 57 0.85 9.48 -10.22
CA GLY A 57 -0.47 9.96 -10.62
C GLY A 57 -1.47 9.91 -9.47
N ILE A 58 -1.55 8.78 -8.76
CA ILE A 58 -2.43 8.60 -7.60
C ILE A 58 -2.10 9.60 -6.48
N LEU A 59 -0.83 9.74 -6.11
CA LEU A 59 -0.40 10.69 -5.09
C LEU A 59 -0.78 12.12 -5.48
N ARG A 60 -0.45 12.54 -6.71
CA ARG A 60 -0.80 13.85 -7.21
C ARG A 60 -2.31 14.10 -7.18
N LYS A 61 -3.12 13.14 -7.62
CA LYS A 61 -4.57 13.32 -7.77
C LYS A 61 -5.32 13.25 -6.44
N LEU A 62 -4.93 12.35 -5.54
CA LEU A 62 -5.67 12.08 -4.30
C LEU A 62 -5.09 12.78 -3.08
N ALA A 63 -3.77 12.96 -2.97
CA ALA A 63 -3.16 13.58 -1.80
C ALA A 63 -3.07 15.11 -1.91
N ARG A 64 -3.33 15.70 -3.09
CA ARG A 64 -3.51 17.15 -3.28
C ARG A 64 -4.94 17.56 -2.95
N ARG A 65 -5.28 17.44 -1.68
CA ARG A 65 -6.55 17.88 -1.12
C ARG A 65 -6.33 19.16 -0.30
N GLY A 66 -7.34 20.03 -0.26
CA GLY A 66 -7.26 21.26 0.54
C GLY A 66 -6.88 20.97 2.00
N VAL A 67 -5.95 21.75 2.54
CA VAL A 67 -5.29 21.52 3.84
C VAL A 67 -6.22 21.49 5.05
N ARG A 68 -7.47 21.93 4.90
CA ARG A 68 -8.51 21.87 5.94
C ARG A 68 -9.29 20.55 5.96
N LYS A 69 -9.21 19.77 4.88
CA LYS A 69 -9.79 18.42 4.86
C LYS A 69 -8.79 17.47 5.53
N PRO A 70 -9.25 16.29 6.02
CA PRO A 70 -8.35 15.27 6.52
C PRO A 70 -7.22 14.95 5.51
N ARG A 71 -6.09 14.39 5.96
CA ARG A 71 -5.07 13.90 5.03
C ARG A 71 -5.55 12.65 4.30
N THR A 72 -5.09 12.46 3.06
CA THR A 72 -5.40 11.23 2.32
C THR A 72 -4.70 10.07 3.01
N LYS A 73 -5.44 8.98 3.25
CA LYS A 73 -4.93 7.77 3.88
C LYS A 73 -4.77 6.71 2.80
N LEU A 74 -3.54 6.24 2.61
CA LEU A 74 -3.19 5.15 1.72
C LEU A 74 -2.98 3.91 2.55
N PHE A 75 -3.78 2.89 2.32
CA PHE A 75 -3.62 1.58 2.94
C PHE A 75 -3.11 0.61 1.87
N THR A 76 -2.05 -0.12 2.15
CA THR A 76 -1.49 -1.09 1.22
C THR A 76 -1.10 -2.38 1.93
N THR A 77 -1.31 -3.50 1.25
CA THR A 77 -0.82 -4.83 1.62
C THR A 77 0.55 -5.14 0.99
N ASN A 78 1.07 -4.23 0.15
CA ASN A 78 2.34 -4.39 -0.54
C ASN A 78 3.51 -4.14 0.40
N TYR A 79 4.54 -4.98 0.26
CA TYR A 79 5.78 -4.89 1.04
C TYR A 79 6.82 -3.94 0.45
N ASP A 80 6.73 -3.68 -0.86
CA ASP A 80 7.67 -2.85 -1.64
C ASP A 80 7.65 -1.38 -1.20
N LEU A 81 8.52 -0.54 -1.77
CA LEU A 81 8.62 0.89 -1.45
C LEU A 81 8.09 1.83 -2.55
N ALA A 82 7.18 1.35 -3.40
CA ALA A 82 6.73 2.08 -4.59
C ALA A 82 6.09 3.44 -4.24
N PHE A 83 5.22 3.49 -3.23
CA PHE A 83 4.59 4.74 -2.79
C PHE A 83 5.57 5.71 -2.14
N GLU A 84 6.52 5.21 -1.36
CA GLU A 84 7.56 6.01 -0.71
C GLU A 84 8.48 6.65 -1.74
N TYR A 85 8.92 5.87 -2.74
CA TYR A 85 9.74 6.39 -3.85
C TYR A 85 8.95 7.37 -4.70
N ALA A 86 7.70 7.07 -5.05
CA ALA A 86 6.84 7.98 -5.80
C ALA A 86 6.61 9.30 -5.06
N ALA A 87 6.37 9.24 -3.75
CA ALA A 87 6.23 10.41 -2.89
C ALA A 87 7.51 11.24 -2.87
N ARG A 88 8.68 10.59 -2.71
CA ARG A 88 9.99 11.25 -2.77
C ARG A 88 10.23 11.96 -4.10
N LEU A 89 9.92 11.31 -5.23
CA LEU A 89 10.07 11.88 -6.56
C LEU A 89 9.20 13.13 -6.77
N GLN A 90 8.03 13.18 -6.13
CA GLN A 90 7.10 14.31 -6.19
C GLN A 90 7.19 15.29 -5.01
N ARG A 91 8.14 15.08 -4.09
CA ARG A 91 8.32 15.88 -2.86
C ARG A 91 7.11 15.89 -1.93
N PHE A 92 6.34 14.79 -1.92
CA PHE A 92 5.33 14.56 -0.91
C PHE A 92 5.99 14.19 0.42
N VAL A 93 5.36 14.58 1.52
CA VAL A 93 5.72 14.08 2.85
C VAL A 93 4.81 12.90 3.18
N VAL A 94 5.41 11.81 3.63
CA VAL A 94 4.72 10.61 4.06
C VAL A 94 4.73 10.55 5.57
N ILE A 95 3.54 10.40 6.17
CA ILE A 95 3.35 10.13 7.59
C ILE A 95 2.96 8.65 7.71
N ASP A 96 3.87 7.83 8.21
CA ASP A 96 3.74 6.36 8.22
C ASP A 96 3.98 5.75 9.60
N GLY A 97 3.94 6.57 10.64
CA GLY A 97 4.14 6.15 12.03
C GLY A 97 5.60 6.15 12.47
N PHE A 98 6.55 6.48 11.60
CA PHE A 98 7.95 6.63 11.99
C PHE A 98 8.31 8.08 12.31
N SER A 99 9.26 8.26 13.22
CA SER A 99 9.85 9.55 13.54
C SER A 99 10.63 10.13 12.36
N HIS A 100 10.81 11.45 12.35
CA HIS A 100 11.66 12.13 11.36
C HIS A 100 13.13 12.21 11.82
N ALA A 101 13.50 11.46 12.87
CA ALA A 101 14.87 11.35 13.38
C ALA A 101 15.66 10.27 12.63
N ALA A 102 16.98 10.25 12.82
CA ALA A 102 17.85 9.19 12.29
C ALA A 102 18.41 8.35 13.46
N PRO A 103 18.18 7.02 13.49
CA PRO A 103 17.31 6.27 12.60
C PRO A 103 15.81 6.59 12.84
N PRO A 104 14.92 6.45 11.84
CA PRO A 104 13.49 6.58 12.05
C PRO A 104 12.98 5.45 12.93
N VAL A 105 12.28 5.79 14.01
CA VAL A 105 11.72 4.84 14.99
C VAL A 105 10.19 4.88 14.91
N TYR A 106 9.56 3.72 14.85
CA TYR A 106 8.11 3.59 14.84
C TYR A 106 7.52 3.92 16.21
N ASP A 107 6.52 4.79 16.21
CA ASP A 107 5.62 4.99 17.33
C ASP A 107 4.26 5.45 16.78
N ARG A 108 3.18 4.80 17.20
CA ARG A 108 1.81 5.08 16.75
C ARG A 108 1.45 6.57 16.84
N SER A 109 1.96 7.29 17.84
CA SER A 109 1.68 8.71 18.04
C SER A 109 2.13 9.59 16.86
N HIS A 110 3.12 9.15 16.06
CA HIS A 110 3.54 9.90 14.87
C HIS A 110 2.45 10.02 13.80
N PHE A 111 1.46 9.11 13.77
CA PHE A 111 0.29 9.28 12.91
C PHE A 111 -0.60 10.46 13.30
N GLY A 112 -0.53 10.91 14.56
CA GLY A 112 -1.24 12.09 15.06
C GLY A 112 -0.51 13.41 14.78
N LEU A 113 0.72 13.36 14.27
CA LEU A 113 1.47 14.56 13.90
C LEU A 113 1.07 15.01 12.49
N ASP A 114 1.26 16.31 12.21
CA ASP A 114 1.15 16.88 10.88
C ASP A 114 2.30 17.87 10.67
N ILE A 115 2.58 18.20 9.40
CA ILE A 115 3.67 19.05 9.00
C ILE A 115 3.14 20.43 8.63
N VAL A 116 3.72 21.44 9.25
CA VAL A 116 3.36 22.83 9.05
C VAL A 116 4.59 23.67 8.73
N ARG A 117 4.39 24.71 7.94
CA ARG A 117 5.34 25.78 7.71
C ARG A 117 5.07 26.90 8.71
N ARG A 118 6.08 27.26 9.48
CA ARG A 118 6.03 28.44 10.34
C ARG A 118 6.66 29.62 9.61
N ASP A 119 5.98 30.75 9.69
CA ASP A 119 6.48 32.04 9.26
C ASP A 119 6.47 32.94 10.49
N ASN A 120 7.60 33.57 10.82
CA ASN A 120 7.72 34.43 11.99
C ASN A 120 6.80 35.66 11.90
N ALA A 121 6.32 36.01 10.71
CA ALA A 121 5.37 37.10 10.51
C ALA A 121 3.90 36.70 10.72
N LYS A 122 3.60 35.41 10.90
CA LYS A 122 2.23 34.89 11.09
C LYS A 122 2.08 34.23 12.46
N ASP A 123 0.98 34.51 13.14
CA ASP A 123 0.66 33.86 14.41
C ASP A 123 0.26 32.38 14.25
N ALA A 124 -0.38 32.04 13.12
CA ALA A 124 -0.82 30.68 12.83
C ALA A 124 0.09 30.00 11.79
N PRO A 125 0.48 28.73 12.01
CA PRO A 125 1.27 28.00 11.04
C PRO A 125 0.43 27.59 9.82
N ASP A 126 1.07 27.54 8.65
CA ASP A 126 0.44 27.08 7.42
C ASP A 126 0.66 25.57 7.27
N TYR A 127 -0.40 24.78 7.23
CA TYR A 127 -0.29 23.34 6.94
C TYR A 127 0.33 23.12 5.57
N LEU A 128 1.30 22.19 5.51
CA LEU A 128 1.93 21.84 4.25
C LEU A 128 0.90 21.12 3.36
N ASP A 129 0.90 21.44 2.07
CA ASP A 129 0.23 20.66 1.03
C ASP A 129 1.02 19.37 0.74
N SER A 130 0.47 18.46 -0.07
CA SER A 130 1.20 17.26 -0.50
C SER A 130 1.72 16.39 0.65
N VAL A 131 0.91 16.24 1.70
CA VAL A 131 1.15 15.33 2.83
C VAL A 131 0.15 14.18 2.76
N VAL A 132 0.63 12.95 2.88
CA VAL A 132 -0.18 11.73 2.84
C VAL A 132 0.11 10.87 4.06
N GLN A 133 -0.90 10.16 4.57
CA GLN A 133 -0.70 9.12 5.57
C GLN A 133 -0.61 7.76 4.88
N LEU A 134 0.46 7.01 5.13
CA LEU A 134 0.69 5.69 4.53
C LEU A 134 0.66 4.61 5.61
N PHE A 135 -0.17 3.59 5.39
CA PHE A 135 -0.37 2.47 6.30
C PHE A 135 -0.03 1.17 5.58
N LYS A 136 1.07 0.53 5.98
CA LYS A 136 1.53 -0.77 5.44
C LYS A 136 0.98 -1.89 6.30
N LEU A 137 -0.15 -2.45 5.88
CA LEU A 137 -0.96 -3.40 6.67
C LEU A 137 -0.23 -4.72 6.94
N HIS A 138 0.66 -5.13 6.03
CA HIS A 138 1.46 -6.36 6.14
C HIS A 138 2.94 -6.09 6.41
N GLY A 139 3.30 -4.87 6.80
CA GLY A 139 4.70 -4.48 7.00
C GLY A 139 5.39 -4.05 5.71
N SER A 140 6.71 -3.88 5.80
CA SER A 140 7.52 -3.33 4.73
C SER A 140 8.91 -3.94 4.73
N ILE A 141 9.53 -4.04 3.56
CA ILE A 141 10.87 -4.61 3.38
C ILE A 141 11.97 -3.83 4.12
N ASP A 142 11.70 -2.58 4.47
CA ASP A 142 12.62 -1.71 5.18
C ASP A 142 12.30 -1.58 6.68
N TRP A 143 11.40 -2.40 7.23
CA TRP A 143 11.11 -2.40 8.66
C TRP A 143 11.89 -3.50 9.39
N ARG A 144 12.46 -3.11 10.53
CA ARG A 144 13.27 -4.00 11.36
C ARG A 144 12.94 -3.87 12.84
N ARG A 145 12.77 -4.99 13.53
CA ARG A 145 12.58 -5.06 14.98
C ARG A 145 13.93 -5.35 15.64
N THR A 146 14.41 -4.38 16.40
CA THR A 146 15.56 -4.54 17.30
C THR A 146 15.06 -5.13 18.64
N ALA A 147 15.93 -5.18 19.66
CA ALA A 147 15.54 -5.67 20.98
C ALA A 147 14.43 -4.82 21.64
N THR A 148 14.37 -3.52 21.32
CA THR A 148 13.50 -2.56 22.00
C THR A 148 12.58 -1.78 21.07
N GLU A 149 12.94 -1.65 19.79
CA GLU A 149 12.33 -0.70 18.87
C GLU A 149 12.05 -1.32 17.51
N ILE A 150 11.14 -0.70 16.76
CA ILE A 150 10.97 -0.96 15.34
C ILE A 150 11.55 0.24 14.60
N ILE A 151 12.55 -0.01 13.75
CA ILE A 151 13.25 1.02 12.99
C ILE A 151 13.07 0.83 11.50
N ARG A 152 13.23 1.91 10.74
CA ARG A 152 13.36 1.83 9.28
C ARG A 152 14.83 1.63 8.91
N ALA A 153 15.15 0.46 8.39
CA ALA A 153 16.49 0.12 7.94
C ALA A 153 16.45 -0.94 6.81
N ARG A 154 17.25 -0.71 5.76
CA ARG A 154 17.44 -1.66 4.64
C ARG A 154 18.49 -2.74 4.93
N GLY A 155 19.19 -2.63 6.06
CA GLY A 155 20.26 -3.55 6.47
C GLY A 155 19.75 -4.81 7.19
N SER A 156 20.69 -5.55 7.77
CA SER A 156 20.44 -6.75 8.59
C SER A 156 20.28 -6.44 10.09
N GLU A 157 20.12 -5.16 10.44
CA GLU A 157 19.94 -4.75 11.84
C GLU A 157 18.56 -5.20 12.32
N GLY A 158 18.50 -6.20 13.20
CA GLY A 158 17.25 -6.71 13.73
C GLY A 158 16.49 -7.66 12.80
N GLN A 159 15.32 -8.09 13.26
CA GLN A 159 14.47 -9.05 12.54
C GLN A 159 13.53 -8.34 11.57
N PRO A 160 13.27 -8.88 10.36
CA PRO A 160 12.29 -8.32 9.44
C PRO A 160 10.90 -8.19 10.07
N VAL A 161 10.26 -7.04 9.87
CA VAL A 161 8.86 -6.80 10.30
C VAL A 161 7.97 -6.82 9.07
N LEU A 162 7.69 -8.04 8.60
CA LEU A 162 6.77 -8.33 7.51
C LEU A 162 5.86 -9.51 7.87
N ILE A 163 4.63 -9.46 7.39
CA ILE A 163 3.68 -10.56 7.46
C ILE A 163 3.77 -11.36 6.16
N TYR A 164 4.36 -12.55 6.20
CA TYR A 164 4.48 -13.40 5.01
C TYR A 164 3.13 -14.00 4.60
N PRO A 165 2.94 -14.30 3.29
CA PRO A 165 1.70 -14.87 2.76
C PRO A 165 1.49 -16.30 3.28
N ARG A 166 0.69 -16.44 4.34
CA ARG A 166 0.40 -17.68 5.09
C ARG A 166 -1.01 -17.59 5.69
N ASP A 167 -1.71 -18.70 5.90
CA ASP A 167 -3.01 -18.68 6.59
C ASP A 167 -2.86 -18.30 8.07
N SER A 168 -1.72 -18.65 8.69
CA SER A 168 -1.42 -18.31 10.09
C SER A 168 -1.14 -16.82 10.33
N LYS A 169 -1.02 -16.02 9.26
CA LYS A 169 -0.68 -14.60 9.31
C LYS A 169 -1.65 -13.74 10.11
N TYR A 170 -2.86 -14.28 10.31
CA TYR A 170 -3.89 -13.66 11.15
C TYR A 170 -3.38 -13.32 12.55
N GLN A 171 -2.61 -14.21 13.20
CA GLN A 171 -2.13 -13.96 14.57
C GLN A 171 -1.13 -12.82 14.62
N GLU A 172 -0.24 -12.74 13.62
CA GLU A 172 0.78 -11.69 13.52
C GLU A 172 0.15 -10.30 13.32
N ALA A 173 -1.01 -10.21 12.67
CA ALA A 173 -1.74 -8.94 12.50
C ALA A 173 -2.22 -8.31 13.82
N PHE A 174 -2.21 -9.04 14.94
CA PHE A 174 -2.56 -8.52 16.27
C PHE A 174 -1.38 -7.97 17.06
N GLU A 175 -0.16 -8.00 16.52
CA GLU A 175 0.99 -7.34 17.14
C GLU A 175 1.22 -5.94 16.57
N PRO A 176 1.76 -4.98 17.36
CA PRO A 176 2.33 -3.75 16.83
C PRO A 176 3.48 -4.05 15.86
N PRO A 177 3.58 -3.37 14.70
CA PRO A 177 2.83 -2.17 14.31
C PRO A 177 1.52 -2.48 13.56
N TYR A 178 1.26 -3.73 13.19
CA TYR A 178 0.15 -4.13 12.32
C TYR A 178 -1.21 -3.85 12.93
N LEU A 179 -1.36 -4.12 14.24
CA LEU A 179 -2.58 -3.83 14.99
C LEU A 179 -2.95 -2.34 14.90
N ASP A 180 -1.96 -1.45 14.92
CA ASP A 180 -2.19 -0.02 14.81
C ASP A 180 -2.67 0.37 13.41
N MET A 181 -2.02 -0.17 12.37
CA MET A 181 -2.39 0.06 10.97
C MET A 181 -3.80 -0.44 10.69
N MET A 182 -4.14 -1.64 11.17
CA MET A 182 -5.48 -2.22 11.06
C MET A 182 -6.52 -1.39 11.82
N SER A 183 -6.19 -0.93 13.02
CA SER A 183 -7.07 -0.07 13.81
C SER A 183 -7.35 1.26 13.10
N ALA A 184 -6.34 1.83 12.44
CA ALA A 184 -6.49 3.04 11.63
C ALA A 184 -7.36 2.80 10.39
N PHE A 185 -7.21 1.64 9.73
CA PHE A 185 -8.05 1.23 8.61
C PHE A 185 -9.52 1.09 9.02
N GLN A 186 -9.82 0.30 10.04
CA GLN A 186 -11.18 0.09 10.52
C GLN A 186 -11.82 1.39 11.02
N THR A 187 -11.05 2.26 11.67
CA THR A 187 -11.53 3.59 12.08
C THR A 187 -11.89 4.43 10.86
N ALA A 188 -11.02 4.48 9.84
CA ALA A 188 -11.29 5.23 8.61
C ALA A 188 -12.56 4.74 7.89
N LEU A 189 -12.84 3.44 7.85
CA LEU A 189 -14.05 2.90 7.22
C LEU A 189 -15.36 3.31 7.92
N ARG A 190 -15.30 3.58 9.22
CA ARG A 190 -16.48 3.98 10.02
C ARG A 190 -16.77 5.48 9.98
N GLU A 191 -15.83 6.29 9.50
CA GLU A 191 -16.05 7.74 9.38
C GLU A 191 -17.19 8.03 8.38
N PRO A 192 -18.06 9.01 8.67
CA PRO A 192 -19.07 9.45 7.72
C PRO A 192 -18.43 10.09 6.48
N ASP A 193 -19.17 10.09 5.37
CA ASP A 193 -18.75 10.68 4.08
C ASP A 193 -17.40 10.13 3.56
N THR A 194 -17.13 8.87 3.86
CA THR A 194 -15.89 8.18 3.45
C THR A 194 -16.07 7.48 2.11
N THR A 195 -15.11 7.69 1.21
CA THR A 195 -14.98 6.89 -0.02
C THR A 195 -13.72 6.04 0.06
N LEU A 196 -13.88 4.72 -0.05
CA LEU A 196 -12.77 3.79 -0.21
C LEU A 196 -12.55 3.49 -1.69
N LEU A 197 -11.36 3.79 -2.18
CA LEU A 197 -10.88 3.39 -3.50
C LEU A 197 -9.97 2.17 -3.35
N VAL A 198 -10.35 1.06 -3.96
CA VAL A 198 -9.60 -0.20 -3.95
C VAL A 198 -9.09 -0.47 -5.36
N ALA A 199 -7.80 -0.76 -5.51
CA ALA A 199 -7.19 -1.07 -6.79
C ALA A 199 -6.25 -2.28 -6.66
N GLY A 200 -6.50 -3.33 -7.44
CA GLY A 200 -5.65 -4.53 -7.48
C GLY A 200 -5.62 -5.33 -6.17
N PHE A 201 -6.76 -5.42 -5.47
CA PHE A 201 -6.90 -6.19 -4.24
C PHE A 201 -7.95 -7.28 -4.42
N SER A 202 -7.55 -8.54 -4.26
CA SER A 202 -8.38 -9.70 -4.54
C SER A 202 -9.44 -10.00 -3.48
N PHE A 203 -9.44 -9.30 -2.35
CA PHE A 203 -10.29 -9.58 -1.18
C PHE A 203 -10.15 -11.01 -0.62
N ASN A 204 -9.01 -11.69 -0.85
CA ASN A 204 -8.74 -12.98 -0.23
C ASN A 204 -8.41 -12.86 1.27
N ASP A 205 -7.90 -11.70 1.70
CA ASP A 205 -7.60 -11.41 3.10
C ASP A 205 -8.87 -11.05 3.88
N SER A 206 -9.47 -12.04 4.54
CA SER A 206 -10.74 -11.87 5.27
C SER A 206 -10.70 -10.78 6.35
N HIS A 207 -9.57 -10.62 7.04
CA HIS A 207 -9.37 -9.61 8.07
C HIS A 207 -9.37 -8.16 7.54
N LEU A 208 -9.15 -7.98 6.23
CA LEU A 208 -9.29 -6.69 5.53
C LEU A 208 -10.65 -6.57 4.82
N ALA A 209 -11.11 -7.66 4.23
CA ALA A 209 -12.33 -7.68 3.42
C ALA A 209 -13.60 -7.58 4.29
N GLN A 210 -13.65 -8.24 5.46
CA GLN A 210 -14.81 -8.21 6.36
C GLN A 210 -15.11 -6.81 6.91
N PRO A 211 -14.12 -6.01 7.39
CA PRO A 211 -14.36 -4.62 7.76
C PRO A 211 -14.99 -3.77 6.65
N VAL A 212 -14.60 -3.98 5.39
CA VAL A 212 -15.17 -3.24 4.24
C VAL A 212 -16.64 -3.59 4.03
N LEU A 213 -17.01 -4.88 4.11
CA LEU A 213 -18.42 -5.30 4.05
C LEU A 213 -19.22 -4.73 5.22
N ALA A 214 -18.70 -4.83 6.44
CA ALA A 214 -19.37 -4.28 7.62
C ALA A 214 -19.59 -2.77 7.52
N ALA A 215 -18.66 -2.04 6.89
CA ALA A 215 -18.81 -0.62 6.61
C ALA A 215 -19.93 -0.35 5.59
N LEU A 216 -20.04 -1.14 4.52
CA LEU A 216 -21.14 -1.03 3.55
C LEU A 216 -22.52 -1.29 4.20
N GLU A 217 -22.58 -2.23 5.14
CA GLU A 217 -23.80 -2.61 5.86
C GLU A 217 -24.23 -1.54 6.88
N SER A 218 -23.28 -0.93 7.59
CA SER A 218 -23.58 -0.05 8.72
C SER A 218 -23.48 1.46 8.42
N ASN A 219 -22.68 1.86 7.44
CA ASN A 219 -22.44 3.25 7.09
C ASN A 219 -23.14 3.62 5.77
N MET A 220 -24.28 4.32 5.86
CA MET A 220 -25.08 4.72 4.70
C MET A 220 -24.36 5.72 3.78
N SER A 221 -23.42 6.50 4.32
CA SER A 221 -22.64 7.49 3.56
C SER A 221 -21.36 6.92 2.95
N PHE A 222 -21.00 5.67 3.30
CA PHE A 222 -19.80 5.02 2.79
C PHE A 222 -19.96 4.67 1.31
N ARG A 223 -18.95 5.03 0.52
CA ARG A 223 -18.85 4.69 -0.91
C ARG A 223 -17.67 3.78 -1.15
N LEU A 224 -17.86 2.76 -1.97
CA LEU A 224 -16.82 1.81 -2.35
C LEU A 224 -16.62 1.85 -3.86
N VAL A 225 -15.40 2.09 -4.29
CA VAL A 225 -14.98 1.96 -5.69
C VAL A 225 -13.93 0.86 -5.75
N VAL A 226 -14.18 -0.21 -6.50
CA VAL A 226 -13.23 -1.31 -6.70
C VAL A 226 -12.81 -1.37 -8.15
N CYS A 227 -11.52 -1.32 -8.40
CA CYS A 227 -10.92 -1.51 -9.71
C CYS A 227 -10.03 -2.76 -9.70
N ASP A 228 -10.42 -3.76 -10.47
CA ASP A 228 -9.66 -5.00 -10.55
C ASP A 228 -9.81 -5.64 -11.96
N PRO A 229 -8.74 -6.20 -12.54
CA PRO A 229 -8.82 -6.89 -13.83
C PRO A 229 -9.76 -8.10 -13.82
N VAL A 230 -10.08 -8.66 -12.65
CA VAL A 230 -11.02 -9.80 -12.53
C VAL A 230 -12.44 -9.45 -12.99
N PHE A 231 -12.78 -8.16 -13.10
CA PHE A 231 -14.04 -7.69 -13.67
C PHE A 231 -13.99 -7.49 -15.20
N VAL A 232 -12.84 -7.73 -15.84
CA VAL A 232 -12.70 -7.69 -17.31
C VAL A 232 -13.30 -8.96 -17.91
N ASP A 233 -14.07 -8.82 -18.97
CA ASP A 233 -14.61 -9.97 -19.71
C ASP A 233 -13.48 -10.87 -20.23
N GLN A 234 -13.60 -12.19 -20.04
CA GLN A 234 -12.59 -13.18 -20.42
C GLN A 234 -12.19 -13.05 -21.89
N ALA A 235 -13.12 -12.66 -22.77
CA ALA A 235 -12.86 -12.46 -24.19
C ALA A 235 -11.88 -11.31 -24.52
N LEU A 236 -11.75 -10.31 -23.63
CA LEU A 236 -10.83 -9.18 -23.80
C LEU A 236 -9.43 -9.45 -23.23
N ILE A 237 -9.31 -10.41 -22.30
CA ILE A 237 -8.04 -10.81 -21.67
C ILE A 237 -7.22 -11.74 -22.56
N ASP A 238 -7.87 -12.56 -23.39
CA ASP A 238 -7.16 -13.51 -24.27
C ASP A 238 -6.27 -12.81 -25.31
N THR A 239 -6.47 -11.51 -25.53
CA THR A 239 -5.63 -10.62 -26.35
C THR A 239 -4.52 -9.88 -25.59
N ASP A 240 -4.47 -9.96 -24.26
CA ASP A 240 -3.47 -9.29 -23.42
C ASP A 240 -2.21 -10.18 -23.23
N PRO A 241 -0.98 -9.63 -23.36
CA PRO A 241 0.25 -10.37 -23.07
C PRO A 241 0.36 -10.88 -21.62
N LEU A 242 -0.36 -10.30 -20.67
CA LEU A 242 -0.46 -10.75 -19.27
C LEU A 242 -1.71 -11.60 -19.09
N LYS A 243 -1.54 -12.93 -18.98
CA LYS A 243 -2.64 -13.86 -18.66
C LYS A 243 -3.11 -13.64 -17.21
N VAL A 244 -4.21 -12.93 -17.03
CA VAL A 244 -4.89 -12.79 -15.73
C VAL A 244 -6.09 -13.74 -15.70
N GLU A 245 -6.26 -14.51 -14.62
CA GLU A 245 -7.50 -15.29 -14.44
C GLU A 245 -8.67 -14.33 -14.17
N SER A 246 -9.66 -14.30 -15.07
CA SER A 246 -10.90 -13.54 -14.90
C SER A 246 -12.05 -14.46 -14.52
N ASP A 247 -12.21 -14.64 -13.21
CA ASP A 247 -13.49 -15.10 -12.71
C ASP A 247 -13.77 -14.48 -11.35
N ALA A 248 -14.40 -13.30 -11.37
CA ALA A 248 -14.84 -12.61 -10.16
C ALA A 248 -15.82 -13.48 -9.36
N THR A 249 -16.48 -14.45 -10.01
CA THR A 249 -17.39 -15.38 -9.34
C THR A 249 -16.64 -16.44 -8.55
N LYS A 250 -15.32 -16.59 -8.59
CA LYS A 250 -14.62 -17.52 -7.68
C LYS A 250 -14.59 -17.02 -6.23
N ASN A 251 -14.49 -15.70 -6.03
CA ASN A 251 -14.37 -15.10 -4.71
C ASN A 251 -15.75 -14.71 -4.14
N GLU A 252 -16.06 -15.12 -2.91
CA GLU A 252 -17.33 -14.82 -2.23
C GLU A 252 -17.56 -13.31 -2.05
N PHE A 253 -16.52 -12.53 -1.74
CA PHE A 253 -16.60 -11.08 -1.59
C PHE A 253 -16.99 -10.41 -2.89
N HIS A 254 -16.33 -10.76 -4.00
CA HIS A 254 -16.67 -10.23 -5.31
C HIS A 254 -18.13 -10.56 -5.70
N ARG A 255 -18.63 -11.77 -5.43
CA ARG A 255 -20.05 -12.10 -5.64
C ARG A 255 -20.99 -11.19 -4.85
N LYS A 256 -20.67 -10.91 -3.58
CA LYS A 256 -21.48 -9.99 -2.74
C LYS A 256 -21.51 -8.58 -3.33
N LEU A 257 -20.36 -8.06 -3.75
CA LEU A 257 -20.28 -6.74 -4.38
C LEU A 257 -21.06 -6.68 -5.71
N ILE A 258 -20.90 -7.68 -6.57
CA ILE A 258 -21.65 -7.79 -7.83
C ILE A 258 -23.15 -7.80 -7.55
N ARG A 259 -23.60 -8.57 -6.55
CA ARG A 259 -25.01 -8.63 -6.16
C ARG A 259 -25.52 -7.27 -5.69
N LEU A 260 -24.75 -6.52 -4.90
CA LEU A 260 -25.13 -5.17 -4.44
C LEU A 260 -25.35 -4.22 -5.62
N VAL A 261 -24.43 -4.22 -6.58
CA VAL A 261 -24.56 -3.40 -7.80
C VAL A 261 -25.78 -3.83 -8.62
N GLN A 262 -26.00 -5.13 -8.80
CA GLN A 262 -27.16 -5.66 -9.52
C GLN A 262 -28.50 -5.33 -8.85
N THR A 263 -28.52 -5.21 -7.52
CA THR A 263 -29.70 -4.74 -6.78
C THR A 263 -29.90 -3.23 -6.80
N GLY A 264 -28.98 -2.48 -7.43
CA GLY A 264 -29.08 -1.03 -7.61
C GLY A 264 -28.45 -0.20 -6.49
N ASP A 265 -27.52 -0.75 -5.71
CA ASP A 265 -26.78 0.03 -4.70
C ASP A 265 -25.77 0.97 -5.37
N GLU A 266 -26.13 2.24 -5.46
CA GLU A 266 -25.31 3.29 -6.08
C GLU A 266 -24.02 3.63 -5.31
N ARG A 267 -23.88 3.14 -4.07
CA ARG A 267 -22.69 3.37 -3.24
C ARG A 267 -21.51 2.51 -3.66
N VAL A 268 -21.76 1.42 -4.39
CA VAL A 268 -20.74 0.47 -4.85
C VAL A 268 -20.51 0.64 -6.35
N MET A 269 -19.27 0.91 -6.73
CA MET A 269 -18.84 1.00 -8.12
C MET A 269 -17.77 -0.03 -8.40
N LEU A 270 -17.99 -0.86 -9.43
CA LEU A 270 -17.01 -1.84 -9.90
C LEU A 270 -16.46 -1.39 -11.25
N LEU A 271 -15.13 -1.39 -11.37
CA LEU A 271 -14.38 -0.97 -12.55
C LEU A 271 -13.50 -2.12 -13.01
N ASN A 272 -13.51 -2.39 -14.30
CA ASN A 272 -12.59 -3.32 -14.94
C ASN A 272 -11.32 -2.58 -15.35
N GLY A 273 -10.20 -2.87 -14.72
CA GLY A 273 -8.95 -2.18 -15.05
C GLY A 273 -7.80 -2.51 -14.10
N ARG A 274 -6.60 -2.15 -14.52
CA ARG A 274 -5.36 -2.26 -13.75
C ARG A 274 -5.15 -1.00 -12.91
N PHE A 275 -4.18 -1.06 -12.01
CA PHE A 275 -3.78 0.09 -11.20
C PHE A 275 -3.38 1.33 -12.04
N GLU A 276 -2.77 1.11 -13.21
CA GLU A 276 -2.43 2.18 -14.16
C GLU A 276 -3.68 2.85 -14.74
N ASP A 277 -4.70 2.06 -15.04
CA ASP A 277 -5.91 2.53 -15.70
C ASP A 277 -6.73 3.42 -14.76
N ILE A 278 -6.83 3.05 -13.48
CA ILE A 278 -7.46 3.91 -12.45
C ILE A 278 -6.65 5.18 -12.18
N ALA A 279 -5.31 5.07 -12.19
CA ALA A 279 -4.44 6.23 -12.02
C ALA A 279 -4.62 7.23 -13.17
N LEU A 280 -4.88 6.75 -14.39
CA LEU A 280 -5.20 7.58 -15.56
C LEU A 280 -6.61 8.18 -15.46
N ALA A 281 -7.61 7.36 -15.12
CA ALA A 281 -9.03 7.75 -15.11
C ALA A 281 -9.39 8.79 -14.04
N LEU A 282 -8.69 8.82 -12.91
CA LEU A 282 -8.96 9.80 -11.86
C LEU A 282 -8.71 11.24 -12.34
N PRO A 283 -9.60 12.20 -12.06
CA PRO A 283 -9.36 13.60 -12.40
C PRO A 283 -8.34 14.24 -11.44
N ASP A 284 -7.66 15.28 -11.91
CA ASP A 284 -6.86 16.13 -11.02
C ASP A 284 -7.81 17.04 -10.19
N LEU A 285 -7.83 16.84 -8.87
CA LEU A 285 -8.76 17.51 -7.96
C LEU A 285 -8.43 18.99 -7.71
N VAL A 286 -7.17 19.40 -7.94
CA VAL A 286 -6.67 20.75 -7.68
C VAL A 286 -5.66 21.13 -8.77
N ALA A 287 -5.71 22.39 -9.24
CA ALA A 287 -4.71 22.93 -10.15
C ALA A 287 -3.32 22.96 -9.49
N GLU A 288 -2.28 22.60 -10.23
CA GLU A 288 -0.90 22.62 -9.73
C GLU A 288 -0.51 23.98 -9.15
N THR A 289 0.20 23.98 -8.02
CA THR A 289 0.68 25.23 -7.42
C THR A 289 1.82 25.83 -8.25
N GLU A 290 2.03 27.16 -8.16
CA GLU A 290 3.16 27.86 -8.82
C GLU A 290 4.53 27.23 -8.50
N ARG A 291 4.70 26.79 -7.26
CA ARG A 291 5.93 26.17 -6.76
C ARG A 291 6.19 24.83 -7.41
N GLU A 292 5.14 24.05 -7.66
CA GLU A 292 5.23 22.76 -8.34
C GLU A 292 5.49 22.94 -9.83
N ARG A 293 4.79 23.88 -10.48
CA ARG A 293 5.12 24.28 -11.85
C ARG A 293 6.57 24.75 -11.96
N HIS A 294 7.08 25.47 -10.96
CA HIS A 294 8.48 25.84 -10.88
C HIS A 294 9.40 24.62 -10.67
N ALA A 295 9.06 23.69 -9.77
CA ALA A 295 9.85 22.48 -9.55
C ALA A 295 9.90 21.57 -10.79
N MET A 296 8.80 21.43 -11.53
CA MET A 296 8.75 20.72 -12.81
C MET A 296 9.58 21.44 -13.88
N ARG A 297 9.47 22.77 -13.97
CA ARG A 297 10.33 23.59 -14.86
C ARG A 297 11.82 23.40 -14.53
N VAL A 298 12.18 23.39 -13.25
CA VAL A 298 13.56 23.17 -12.80
C VAL A 298 14.02 21.73 -13.07
N LYS A 299 13.15 20.73 -12.91
CA LYS A 299 13.45 19.33 -13.26
C LYS A 299 13.69 19.19 -14.77
N ALA A 300 12.78 19.71 -15.61
CA ALA A 300 12.93 19.71 -17.05
C ALA A 300 14.21 20.42 -17.51
N LEU A 301 14.57 21.55 -16.90
CA LEU A 301 15.85 22.22 -17.17
C LEU A 301 17.07 21.33 -16.87
N ARG A 302 17.03 20.58 -15.76
CA ARG A 302 18.12 19.67 -15.37
C ARG A 302 18.23 18.47 -16.32
N ASP A 303 17.10 17.92 -16.73
CA ASP A 303 17.05 16.78 -17.67
C ASP A 303 17.53 17.17 -19.08
N VAL A 304 17.32 18.43 -19.50
CA VAL A 304 17.89 18.96 -20.74
C VAL A 304 19.41 19.12 -20.65
N THR A 305 19.94 19.56 -19.50
CA THR A 305 21.39 19.71 -19.32
C THR A 305 22.15 18.39 -19.21
N SER A 306 21.53 17.31 -18.71
CA SER A 306 22.16 15.98 -18.67
C SER A 306 22.17 15.30 -20.04
N GLY A 307 21.16 15.52 -20.88
CA GLY A 307 21.12 15.03 -22.27
C GLY A 307 22.17 15.70 -23.19
N ALA A 308 22.50 16.97 -22.95
CA ALA A 308 23.50 17.70 -23.73
C ALA A 308 24.96 17.31 -23.43
N ALA A 309 25.23 16.70 -22.26
CA ALA A 309 26.58 16.27 -21.88
C ALA A 309 27.00 14.92 -22.49
N GLY A 310 26.06 14.17 -23.09
CA GLY A 310 26.31 12.86 -23.72
C GLY A 310 26.59 12.90 -25.22
N ALA A 311 26.34 14.03 -25.90
CA ALA A 311 26.65 14.21 -27.31
C ALA A 311 28.04 14.82 -27.46
N LYS A 312 29.09 13.98 -27.47
CA LYS A 312 30.37 14.37 -28.07
C LYS A 312 30.30 14.12 -29.59
N PRO A 313 30.85 15.03 -30.40
CA PRO A 313 30.81 14.98 -31.87
C PRO A 313 31.56 13.77 -32.45
#